data_AF-C0DC07-F1
#
_entry.id   AF-C0DC07-F1
#
_cell.length_a   1.000
_cell.length_b   1.000
_cell.length_c   1.000
_cell.angle_alpha   90.00
_cell.angle_beta   90.00
_cell.angle_gamma   90.00
#
_symmetry.space_group_name_H-M   'P 1'
#
loop_
_entity.id
_entity.type
_entity.pdbx_description
1 polymer ?
#
loop_
_entity_poly.entity_id
_entity_poly.type
_entity_poly.pdbx_seq_one_letter_code
_entity_poly.pdbx_strand_id
1 'polypeptide(L)' 'MRVTGVIAEYNPFHGGHQYQIARAKELSGADYCVVAMSGDFVQRGEPAVYSKYLRARAA' A
#
# COMPACT_ATOMS: atom_id res chain seq x y z
N MET A 1 7.14 1.95 20.24
CA MET A 1 6.75 1.31 18.98
C MET A 1 5.40 1.84 18.56
N ARG A 2 5.34 2.58 17.45
CA ARG A 2 4.10 3.08 16.82
C ARG A 2 3.98 2.54 15.41
N VAL A 3 2.76 2.19 15.01
CA VAL A 3 2.46 1.62 13.69
C VAL A 3 1.38 2.48 13.03
N THR A 4 1.60 2.85 11.78
CA THR A 4 0.58 3.49 10.94
C THR A 4 -0.01 2.47 9.95
N GLY A 5 -1.31 2.56 9.72
CA GLY A 5 -2.04 1.67 8.81
C GLY A 5 -2.43 2.37 7.52
N VAL A 6 -2.30 1.68 6.38
CA VAL A 6 -2.77 2.15 5.08
C VAL A 6 -3.69 1.10 4.45
N ILE A 7 -4.85 1.54 3.95
CA ILE A 7 -5.72 0.71 3.11
C ILE A 7 -5.46 1.10 1.66
N ALA A 8 -5.09 0.13 0.82
CA ALA A 8 -4.67 0.42 -0.55
C ALA A 8 -4.94 -0.74 -1.52
N GLU A 9 -4.74 -0.46 -2.81
CA GLU A 9 -4.86 -1.46 -3.89
C GLU A 9 -3.55 -1.66 -4.65
N TYR A 10 -2.75 -0.58 -4.75
CA TYR A 10 -1.47 -0.51 -5.46
C TYR A 10 -1.50 -1.15 -6.84
N ASN A 11 -2.37 -0.65 -7.71
CA ASN A 11 -2.67 -1.22 -9.02
C ASN A 11 -2.19 -0.36 -10.22
N PRO A 12 -0.89 -0.25 -10.53
CA PRO A 12 0.27 -0.82 -9.83
C PRO A 12 0.81 0.12 -8.72
N PHE A 13 1.87 -0.30 -8.02
CA PHE A 13 2.61 0.59 -7.14
C PHE A 13 3.36 1.66 -7.96
N HIS A 14 3.35 2.92 -7.51
CA HIS A 14 3.94 4.06 -8.23
C HIS A 14 4.42 5.14 -7.25
N GLY A 15 5.12 6.18 -7.74
CA GLY A 15 5.76 7.21 -6.89
C GLY A 15 4.81 7.90 -5.89
N GLY A 16 3.54 8.09 -6.25
CA GLY A 16 2.52 8.61 -5.31
C GLY A 16 2.28 7.72 -4.09
N HIS A 17 2.32 6.40 -4.23
CA HIS A 17 2.15 5.45 -3.13
C HIS A 17 3.37 5.43 -2.20
N GLN A 18 4.57 5.51 -2.77
CA GLN A 18 5.81 5.65 -2.01
C GLN A 18 5.80 6.93 -1.17
N TYR A 19 5.41 8.06 -1.77
CA TYR A 19 5.25 9.31 -1.06
C TYR A 19 4.18 9.22 0.05
N GLN A 20 3.04 8.58 -0.23
CA GLN A 20 1.97 8.36 0.75
C GLN A 20 2.47 7.60 1.98
N ILE A 21 3.19 6.49 1.81
CA ILE A 21 3.75 5.71 2.91
C ILE A 21 4.74 6.54 3.73
N ALA A 22 5.67 7.24 3.05
CA ALA A 22 6.66 8.08 3.71
C ALA A 22 6.00 9.20 4.54
N ARG A 23 5.03 9.90 3.94
CA ARG A 23 4.31 10.99 4.60
C ARG A 23 3.43 10.50 5.74
N ALA A 24 2.80 9.33 5.60
CA ALA A 24 1.99 8.73 6.66
C ALA A 24 2.86 8.37 7.89
N LYS A 25 4.07 7.83 7.68
CA LYS A 25 5.02 7.56 8.77
C LYS A 25 5.49 8.85 9.45
N GLU A 26 5.84 9.87 8.67
CA GLU A 26 6.30 11.17 9.18
C GLU A 26 5.23 11.84 10.05
N LEU A 27 3.99 11.96 9.54
CA LEU A 27 2.88 12.63 10.24
C LEU A 27 2.45 11.90 11.51
N SER A 28 2.51 10.57 11.52
CA SER A 28 2.12 9.75 12.67
C SER A 28 3.25 9.56 13.69
N GLY A 29 4.50 9.91 13.32
CA GLY A 29 5.69 9.54 14.09
C GLY A 29 5.79 8.02 14.29
N ALA A 30 5.40 7.23 13.29
CA ALA A 30 5.38 5.77 13.35
C ALA A 30 6.70 5.15 12.89
N ASP A 31 7.15 4.15 13.65
CA ASP A 31 8.34 3.35 13.32
C ASP A 31 8.07 2.47 12.09
N TYR A 32 6.85 1.93 12.01
CA TYR A 32 6.41 0.97 10.99
C TYR A 32 5.14 1.43 10.26
N CYS A 33 5.00 0.99 9.02
CA CYS A 33 3.78 1.10 8.24
C CYS A 33 3.30 -0.31 7.89
N VAL A 34 2.01 -0.58 8.10
CA VAL A 34 1.36 -1.84 7.70
C VAL A 34 0.29 -1.51 6.68
N VAL A 35 0.32 -2.21 5.54
CA VAL A 35 -0.65 -2.01 4.46
C VAL A 35 -1.63 -3.18 4.41
N ALA A 36 -2.92 -2.89 4.52
CA ALA A 36 -3.99 -3.81 4.14
C ALA A 36 -4.30 -3.60 2.66
N MET A 37 -3.75 -4.47 1.80
CA MET A 37 -3.84 -4.32 0.36
C MET A 37 -4.90 -5.26 -0.25
N SER A 38 -5.71 -4.75 -1.18
CA SER A 38 -6.59 -5.59 -2.01
C SER A 38 -5.83 -6.75 -2.65
N GLY A 39 -6.45 -7.93 -2.68
CA GLY A 39 -5.93 -9.14 -3.30
C GLY A 39 -5.97 -9.07 -4.83
N ASP A 40 -6.24 -10.18 -5.49
CA ASP A 40 -6.18 -10.28 -6.96
C ASP A 40 -7.30 -9.50 -7.68
N PHE A 41 -8.27 -8.94 -6.94
CA PHE A 41 -9.32 -8.03 -7.42
C PHE A 41 -9.34 -6.74 -6.60
N VAL A 42 -9.61 -5.62 -7.27
CA VAL A 42 -9.68 -4.27 -6.67
C VAL A 42 -11.14 -3.82 -6.47
N GLN A 43 -11.35 -2.80 -5.65
CA GLN A 43 -12.66 -2.22 -5.30
C GLN A 43 -13.45 -1.79 -6.52
N ARG A 44 -12.77 -1.37 -7.60
CA ARG A 44 -13.41 -1.03 -8.89
C ARG A 44 -14.02 -2.23 -9.61
N GLY A 45 -13.91 -3.45 -9.06
CA GLY A 45 -14.45 -4.69 -9.62
C GLY A 45 -13.57 -5.30 -10.70
N GLU A 46 -12.35 -4.79 -10.88
CA GLU A 46 -11.39 -5.23 -11.90
C GLU A 46 -10.35 -6.18 -11.30
N PRO A 47 -9.76 -7.09 -12.11
CA PRO A 47 -8.56 -7.80 -11.70
C PRO A 47 -7.39 -6.81 -11.55
N ALA A 48 -6.50 -7.08 -10.60
CA ALA A 48 -5.27 -6.30 -10.47
C ALA A 48 -4.33 -6.56 -11.66
N VAL A 49 -3.62 -5.52 -12.13
CA VAL A 49 -2.68 -5.55 -13.26
C VAL A 49 -1.50 -6.51 -13.00
N TYR A 50 -1.17 -6.74 -11.73
CA TYR A 50 -0.16 -7.69 -11.28
C TYR A 50 -0.66 -8.53 -10.09
N SER A 51 -0.08 -9.72 -9.92
CA SER A 51 -0.40 -10.61 -8.78
C SER A 51 -0.20 -9.90 -7.44
N LYS A 52 -1.00 -10.26 -6.44
CA LYS A 52 -0.86 -9.70 -5.08
C LYS A 52 0.54 -9.86 -4.49
N TYR A 53 1.26 -10.92 -4.85
CA TYR A 53 2.64 -11.15 -4.39
C TYR A 53 3.63 -10.17 -5.02
N LEU A 54 3.48 -9.85 -6.30
CA LEU A 54 4.35 -8.88 -6.96
C LEU A 54 4.09 -7.47 -6.42
N ARG A 55 2.82 -7.11 -6.24
CA ARG A 55 2.44 -5.82 -5.63
C ARG A 55 2.91 -5.70 -4.18
N ALA A 56 2.82 -6.77 -3.40
CA ALA A 56 3.32 -6.79 -2.02
C ALA A 56 4.86 -6.64 -1.96
N ARG A 57 5.59 -7.17 -2.94
CA ARG A 57 7.06 -6.98 -3.04
C ARG A 57 7.44 -5.56 -3.45
N ALA A 58 6.59 -4.88 -4.22
CA ALA A 58 6.86 -3.54 -4.73
C ALA A 58 6.58 -2.43 -3.71
N ALA A 59 5.81 -2.72 -2.66
CA ALA A 59 5.39 -1.78 -1.63
C ALA A 59 6.35 -1.68 -0.43
#